data_AF-A0A9X2FBL4-F1
#
_entry.id   AF-A0A9X2FBL4-F1
#
_cell.length_a   1.000
_cell.length_b   1.000
_cell.length_c   1.000
_cell.angle_alpha   90.00
_cell.angle_beta   90.00
_cell.angle_gamma   90.00
#
_symmetry.space_group_name_H-M   'P 1'
#
loop_
_entity.id
_entity.type
_entity.pdbx_description
1 polymer ?
#
loop_
_entity_poly.entity_id
_entity_poly.type
_entity_poly.pdbx_seq_one_letter_code
_entity_poly.pdbx_strand_id
1 'polypeptide(L)'
;MFAEDVSDQSMKSAEQILAEANKTIAHMHNRPTMYISSASRANAGDIFDGMLWIAHWFWATIQSREGEFRRVLDSVRESHQCSSYGFPDGYRRDHPNSDDESAFHHVKKCWEEVDAELGIDISEEAADS
;
A
#
# COMPACT_ATOMS: atom_id res chain seq x y z
N MET A 1 -36.93 -28.47 16.89
CA MET A 1 -35.53 -28.53 17.38
C MET A 1 -34.69 -28.04 16.22
N PHE A 2 -34.46 -26.72 16.16
CA PHE A 2 -33.62 -26.12 15.13
C PHE A 2 -32.21 -26.11 15.70
N ALA A 3 -31.31 -26.86 15.07
CA ALA A 3 -29.89 -26.77 15.36
C ALA A 3 -29.41 -25.41 14.86
N GLU A 4 -29.03 -24.54 15.78
CA GLU A 4 -28.24 -23.36 15.48
C GLU A 4 -26.84 -23.85 15.11
N ASP A 5 -26.59 -24.00 13.81
CA ASP A 5 -25.23 -24.09 13.26
C ASP A 5 -24.63 -22.69 13.27
N VAL A 6 -24.29 -22.20 14.47
CA VAL A 6 -23.41 -21.05 14.63
C VAL A 6 -22.02 -21.58 14.32
N SER A 7 -21.69 -21.59 13.04
CA SER A 7 -20.35 -21.86 12.55
C SER A 7 -19.35 -21.05 13.39
N ASP A 8 -18.55 -21.77 14.16
CA ASP A 8 -17.47 -21.27 15.00
C ASP A 8 -16.43 -20.57 14.12
N GLN A 9 -16.68 -19.28 13.82
CA GLN A 9 -15.68 -18.41 13.20
C GLN A 9 -14.65 -18.09 14.27
N SER A 10 -13.76 -19.05 14.52
CA SER A 10 -12.57 -18.86 15.31
C SER A 10 -11.87 -17.57 14.87
N MET A 11 -11.64 -16.66 15.82
CA MET A 11 -10.96 -15.40 15.54
C MET A 11 -9.57 -15.69 14.94
N LYS A 12 -9.26 -15.04 13.81
CA LYS A 12 -7.94 -15.17 13.17
C LYS A 12 -6.83 -14.81 14.16
N SER A 13 -5.74 -15.57 14.16
CA SER A 13 -4.53 -15.24 14.92
C SER A 13 -3.85 -13.99 14.35
N ALA A 14 -3.00 -13.34 15.14
CA ALA A 14 -2.22 -12.19 14.67
C ALA A 14 -1.36 -12.52 13.45
N GLU A 15 -0.79 -13.73 13.39
CA GLU A 15 -0.02 -14.22 12.24
C GLU A 15 -0.88 -14.35 10.98
N GLN A 16 -2.11 -14.87 11.13
CA GLN A 16 -3.05 -14.96 10.01
C GLN A 16 -3.48 -13.56 9.53
N ILE A 17 -3.73 -12.63 10.45
CA ILE A 17 -4.08 -11.25 10.10
C ILE A 17 -2.91 -10.58 9.37
N LEU A 18 -1.68 -10.79 9.84
CA LEU A 18 -0.47 -10.26 9.21
C LEU A 18 -0.25 -10.82 7.80
N ALA A 19 -0.42 -12.13 7.61
CA ALA A 19 -0.31 -12.76 6.30
C ALA A 19 -1.33 -12.18 5.31
N GLU A 20 -2.56 -11.93 5.76
CA GLU A 20 -3.59 -11.31 4.93
C GLU A 20 -3.29 -9.83 4.63
N ALA A 21 -2.67 -9.10 5.57
CA ALA A 21 -2.18 -7.74 5.32
C ALA A 21 -1.08 -7.72 4.25
N ASN A 22 -0.09 -8.62 4.32
CA ASN A 22 0.96 -8.75 3.29
C ASN A 22 0.36 -9.05 1.91
N LYS A 23 -0.54 -10.02 1.81
CA LYS A 23 -1.25 -10.34 0.56
C LYS A 23 -2.02 -9.15 0.01
N THR A 24 -2.67 -8.38 0.90
CA THR A 24 -3.43 -7.19 0.51
C THR A 24 -2.50 -6.13 -0.09
N ILE A 25 -1.35 -5.87 0.52
CA ILE A 25 -0.34 -4.94 0.00
C ILE A 25 0.17 -5.42 -1.36
N ALA A 26 0.63 -6.67 -1.47
CA ALA A 26 1.07 -7.26 -2.74
C ALA A 26 0.02 -7.14 -3.84
N HIS A 27 -1.25 -7.41 -3.51
CA HIS A 27 -2.35 -7.32 -4.47
C HIS A 27 -2.65 -5.88 -4.91
N MET A 28 -2.48 -4.89 -4.03
CA MET A 28 -2.56 -3.47 -4.41
C MET A 28 -1.45 -3.09 -5.40
N HIS A 29 -0.22 -3.60 -5.23
CA HIS A 29 0.88 -3.39 -6.18
C HIS A 29 0.68 -4.07 -7.52
N ASN A 30 0.19 -5.32 -7.49
CA ASN A 30 0.05 -6.18 -8.66
C ASN A 30 -1.21 -5.87 -9.48
N ARG A 31 -2.26 -5.35 -8.83
CA ARG A 31 -3.54 -5.03 -9.48
C ARG A 31 -4.09 -3.66 -9.06
N PRO A 32 -3.31 -2.57 -9.23
CA PRO A 32 -3.67 -1.24 -8.74
C PRO A 32 -4.97 -0.73 -9.36
N THR A 33 -5.26 -1.07 -10.62
CA THR A 33 -6.46 -0.65 -11.34
C THR A 33 -7.76 -1.17 -10.73
N MET A 34 -7.74 -2.24 -9.94
CA MET A 34 -8.94 -2.68 -9.22
C MET A 34 -9.34 -1.72 -8.08
N TYR A 35 -8.38 -0.93 -7.62
CA TYR A 35 -8.54 0.00 -6.51
C TYR A 35 -8.69 1.44 -6.98
N ILE A 36 -7.95 1.81 -8.04
CA ILE A 36 -7.95 3.16 -8.59
C ILE A 36 -8.74 3.28 -9.89
N SER A 37 -9.30 2.21 -10.45
CA SER A 37 -9.94 2.12 -11.78
C SER A 37 -8.98 2.26 -12.97
N SER A 38 -8.11 3.27 -13.00
CA SER A 38 -7.10 3.48 -14.07
C SER A 38 -5.89 4.24 -13.55
N ALA A 39 -4.70 3.94 -14.09
CA ALA A 39 -3.48 4.70 -13.81
C ALA A 39 -3.53 6.13 -14.39
N SER A 40 -4.31 6.36 -15.46
CA SER A 40 -4.40 7.64 -16.16
C SER A 40 -5.57 8.52 -15.71
N ARG A 41 -6.35 8.12 -14.71
CA ARG A 41 -7.43 8.96 -14.18
C ARG A 41 -6.85 10.15 -13.42
N ALA A 42 -7.62 11.22 -13.33
CA ALA A 42 -7.33 12.33 -12.43
C ALA A 42 -7.08 11.83 -11.00
N ASN A 43 -5.94 12.21 -10.43
CA ASN A 43 -5.50 11.89 -9.08
C ASN A 43 -5.26 10.39 -8.82
N ALA A 44 -4.94 9.60 -9.85
CA ALA A 44 -4.59 8.18 -9.71
C ALA A 44 -3.50 7.95 -8.65
N GLY A 45 -2.44 8.76 -8.70
CA GLY A 45 -1.33 8.72 -7.75
C GLY A 45 -1.76 9.00 -6.31
N ASP A 46 -2.61 10.00 -6.07
CA ASP A 46 -3.05 10.36 -4.71
C ASP A 46 -3.93 9.29 -4.08
N ILE A 47 -4.81 8.69 -4.88
CA ILE A 47 -5.67 7.59 -4.41
C ILE A 47 -4.79 6.39 -4.07
N PHE A 48 -3.83 6.05 -4.94
CA PHE A 48 -2.92 4.93 -4.70
C PHE A 48 -2.05 5.16 -3.45
N ASP A 49 -1.49 6.37 -3.30
CA ASP A 49 -0.68 6.76 -2.14
C ASP A 49 -1.45 6.62 -0.82
N GLY A 50 -2.68 7.13 -0.77
CA GLY A 50 -3.52 7.04 0.41
C GLY A 50 -3.90 5.60 0.77
N MET A 51 -4.17 4.75 -0.23
CA MET A 51 -4.52 3.35 -0.01
C MET A 51 -3.36 2.54 0.55
N LEU A 52 -2.18 2.69 -0.03
CA LEU A 52 -0.99 2.01 0.48
C LEU A 52 -0.59 2.53 1.86
N TRP A 53 -0.75 3.82 2.13
CA TRP A 53 -0.53 4.34 3.48
C TRP A 53 -1.41 3.64 4.52
N ILE A 54 -2.71 3.47 4.24
CA ILE A 54 -3.64 2.77 5.16
C ILE A 54 -3.24 1.32 5.35
N ALA A 55 -2.93 0.60 4.26
CA ALA A 55 -2.55 -0.80 4.30
C ALA A 55 -1.26 -1.02 5.13
N HIS A 56 -0.26 -0.17 4.91
CA HIS A 56 1.01 -0.21 5.64
C HIS A 56 0.85 0.21 7.10
N TRP A 57 0.02 1.21 7.39
CA TRP A 57 -0.27 1.61 8.76
C TRP A 57 -0.91 0.45 9.55
N PHE A 58 -1.86 -0.24 8.94
CA PHE A 58 -2.48 -1.43 9.54
C PHE A 58 -1.47 -2.55 9.75
N TRP A 59 -0.66 -2.86 8.73
CA TRP A 59 0.43 -3.84 8.80
C TRP A 59 1.41 -3.54 9.94
N ALA A 60 1.81 -2.28 10.08
CA ALA A 60 2.74 -1.84 11.11
C ALA A 60 2.12 -1.95 12.50
N THR A 61 0.83 -1.63 12.63
CA THR A 61 0.09 -1.70 13.90
C THR A 61 0.01 -3.13 14.43
N ILE A 62 -0.24 -4.14 13.58
CA ILE A 62 -0.32 -5.55 13.98
C ILE A 62 0.97 -6.02 14.67
N GLN A 63 2.12 -5.51 14.22
CA GLN A 63 3.44 -5.90 14.69
C GLN A 63 4.10 -4.88 15.61
N SER A 64 3.41 -3.79 15.97
CA SER A 64 3.95 -2.66 16.74
C SER A 64 5.20 -2.02 16.12
N ARG A 65 5.23 -1.90 14.79
CA ARG A 65 6.33 -1.35 13.97
C ARG A 65 6.01 0.04 13.40
N GLU A 66 5.06 0.78 13.96
CA GLU A 66 4.60 2.07 13.42
C GLU A 66 5.70 3.14 13.35
N GLY A 67 6.61 3.13 14.34
CA GLY A 67 7.76 4.03 14.35
C GLY A 67 8.78 3.72 13.26
N GLU A 68 8.93 2.45 12.88
CA GLU A 68 9.77 2.02 11.77
C GLU A 68 9.14 2.37 10.43
N PHE A 69 7.84 2.09 10.26
CA PHE A 69 7.10 2.46 9.07
C PHE A 69 7.23 3.96 8.77
N ARG A 70 6.99 4.83 9.76
CA ARG A 70 7.14 6.28 9.57
C ARG A 70 8.56 6.66 9.15
N ARG A 71 9.57 6.09 9.80
CA ARG A 71 10.98 6.38 9.48
C ARG A 71 11.34 5.98 8.05
N VAL A 72 10.93 4.81 7.61
CA VAL A 72 11.16 4.33 6.24
C VAL A 72 10.42 5.22 5.24
N LEU A 73 9.13 5.50 5.50
CA LEU A 73 8.31 6.37 4.65
C LEU A 73 8.93 7.77 4.50
N ASP A 74 9.37 8.37 5.60
CA ASP A 74 10.01 9.68 5.60
C ASP A 74 11.36 9.65 4.86
N SER A 75 12.15 8.58 5.05
CA SER A 75 13.42 8.39 4.33
C SER A 75 13.22 8.30 2.81
N VAL A 76 12.20 7.59 2.34
CA VAL A 76 11.87 7.49 0.91
C VAL A 76 11.32 8.84 0.39
N ARG A 77 10.50 9.55 1.18
CA ARG A 77 10.06 10.89 0.81
C ARG A 77 11.23 11.84 0.65
N GLU A 78 12.19 11.82 1.56
CA GLU A 78 13.40 12.64 1.48
C GLU A 78 14.25 12.30 0.25
N SER A 79 14.44 11.02 -0.06
CA SER A 79 15.25 10.58 -1.21
C SER A 79 14.65 10.99 -2.56
N HIS A 80 13.32 11.04 -2.67
CA HIS A 80 12.59 11.49 -3.85
C HIS A 80 12.19 12.97 -3.80
N GLN A 81 12.66 13.73 -2.80
CA GLN A 81 12.32 15.15 -2.59
C GLN A 81 10.81 15.40 -2.49
N CYS A 82 10.05 14.42 -2.00
CA CYS A 82 8.62 14.52 -1.82
C CYS A 82 8.28 15.45 -0.65
N SER A 83 7.09 16.06 -0.71
CA SER A 83 6.61 16.87 0.40
C SER A 83 5.96 16.00 1.49
N SER A 84 5.65 16.62 2.62
CA SER A 84 4.86 15.99 3.68
C SER A 84 3.42 15.65 3.26
N TYR A 85 2.93 16.18 2.14
CA TYR A 85 1.57 15.92 1.65
C TYR A 85 1.44 14.58 0.90
N GLY A 86 2.54 13.95 0.51
CA GLY A 86 2.55 12.67 -0.18
C GLY A 86 3.56 12.63 -1.33
N PHE A 87 3.75 11.44 -1.90
CA PHE A 87 4.60 11.25 -3.07
C PHE A 87 4.12 12.04 -4.32
N PRO A 88 2.81 12.10 -4.63
CA PRO A 88 2.34 12.79 -5.84
C PRO A 88 2.63 14.30 -5.83
N ASP A 89 2.51 14.94 -4.66
CA ASP A 89 2.69 16.40 -4.52
C ASP A 89 4.13 16.83 -4.86
N GLY A 90 5.11 16.11 -4.32
CA GLY A 90 6.52 16.34 -4.66
C GLY A 90 6.79 16.19 -6.14
N TYR A 91 6.32 15.09 -6.73
CA TYR A 91 6.51 14.81 -8.15
C TYR A 91 5.92 15.90 -9.05
N ARG A 92 4.66 16.29 -8.81
CA ARG A 92 3.96 17.29 -9.62
C ARG A 92 4.55 18.69 -9.48
N ARG A 93 5.09 19.05 -8.32
CA ARG A 93 5.80 20.31 -8.14
C ARG A 93 7.02 20.41 -9.06
N ASP A 94 7.76 19.32 -9.20
CA ASP A 94 8.97 19.28 -10.01
C ASP A 94 8.67 18.96 -11.50
N HIS A 95 7.46 18.44 -11.78
CA HIS A 95 6.97 18.09 -13.12
C HIS A 95 5.55 18.66 -13.37
N PRO A 96 5.37 19.99 -13.45
CA PRO A 96 4.04 20.62 -13.46
C PRO A 96 3.17 20.29 -14.69
N ASN A 97 3.76 19.75 -15.75
CA ASN A 97 3.07 19.37 -16.99
C ASN A 97 2.98 17.85 -17.19
N SER A 98 3.36 17.03 -16.19
CA SER A 98 3.22 15.59 -16.28
C SER A 98 1.75 15.18 -16.24
N ASP A 99 1.41 14.09 -16.95
CA ASP A 99 0.11 13.45 -16.81
C ASP A 99 -0.02 12.69 -15.48
N ASP A 100 -1.25 12.31 -15.13
CA ASP A 100 -1.55 11.54 -13.92
C ASP A 100 -0.94 10.14 -13.93
N GLU A 101 -0.75 9.55 -15.12
CA GLU A 101 -0.13 8.23 -15.28
C GLU A 101 1.34 8.25 -14.85
N SER A 102 2.08 9.28 -15.26
CA SER A 102 3.46 9.49 -14.83
C SER A 102 3.56 9.70 -13.32
N ALA A 103 2.67 10.51 -12.74
CA ALA A 103 2.61 10.71 -11.29
C ALA A 103 2.29 9.40 -10.56
N PHE A 104 1.34 8.61 -11.07
CA PHE A 104 1.02 7.29 -10.53
C PHE A 104 2.22 6.34 -10.56
N HIS A 105 2.94 6.26 -11.67
CA HIS A 105 4.12 5.39 -11.78
C HIS A 105 5.24 5.80 -10.83
N HIS A 106 5.45 7.10 -10.62
CA HIS A 106 6.37 7.59 -9.61
C HIS A 106 5.96 7.14 -8.20
N VAL A 107 4.69 7.35 -7.83
CA VAL A 107 4.15 6.94 -6.52
C VAL A 107 4.31 5.43 -6.31
N LYS A 108 4.00 4.62 -7.33
CA LYS A 108 4.16 3.16 -7.28
C LYS A 108 5.61 2.78 -6.99
N LYS A 109 6.57 3.40 -7.67
CA LYS A 109 8.00 3.18 -7.45
C LYS A 109 8.41 3.52 -6.02
N CYS A 110 7.98 4.67 -5.49
CA CYS A 110 8.31 5.06 -4.11
C CYS A 110 7.77 4.03 -3.10
N TRP A 111 6.56 3.53 -3.31
CA TRP A 111 6.02 2.49 -2.44
C TRP A 111 6.74 1.14 -2.57
N GLU A 112 7.15 0.73 -3.77
CA GLU A 112 7.99 -0.47 -3.95
C GLU A 112 9.32 -0.37 -3.17
N GLU A 113 9.90 0.82 -3.07
CA GLU A 113 11.08 1.08 -2.22
C GLU A 113 10.75 0.99 -0.72
N VAL A 114 9.58 1.51 -0.29
CA VAL A 114 9.10 1.36 1.09
C VAL A 114 8.89 -0.12 1.45
N ASP A 115 8.25 -0.90 0.59
CA ASP A 115 8.03 -2.33 0.79
C ASP A 115 9.35 -3.10 0.94
N ALA A 116 10.31 -2.81 0.06
CA ALA A 116 11.63 -3.44 0.09
C ALA A 116 12.36 -3.17 1.41
N GLU A 117 12.33 -1.94 1.92
CA GLU A 117 12.95 -1.54 3.18
C GLU A 117 12.23 -2.13 4.41
N LEU A 118 10.91 -2.33 4.33
CA LEU A 118 10.12 -2.98 5.41
C LEU A 118 10.20 -4.51 5.38
N GLY A 119 10.72 -5.09 4.29
CA GLY A 119 10.76 -6.52 4.06
C GLY A 119 9.39 -7.13 3.74
N ILE A 120 8.51 -6.37 3.07
CA ILE A 120 7.21 -6.84 2.60
C ILE A 120 7.40 -7.43 1.20
N ASP A 121 7.07 -8.71 1.04
CA ASP A 121 7.15 -9.37 -0.26
C ASP A 121 5.91 -9.04 -1.10
N ILE A 122 6.13 -8.31 -2.19
CA ILE A 122 5.10 -7.96 -3.18
C ILE A 122 5.14 -8.84 -4.44
N SER A 123 6.06 -9.82 -4.50
CA SER A 123 6.30 -10.66 -5.67
C SER A 123 5.34 -11.85 -5.82
N GLU A 124 4.60 -12.20 -4.77
CA GLU A 124 3.56 -13.23 -4.87
C GLU A 124 2.38 -12.72 -5.71
N GLU A 125 2.24 -13.28 -6.92
CA GLU A 125 0.90 -13.54 -7.44
C GLU A 125 0.22 -14.46 -6.42
N ALA A 126 -0.91 -14.01 -5.87
CA ALA A 126 -1.81 -14.93 -5.20
C ALA A 126 -2.02 -16.11 -6.16
N ALA A 127 -1.45 -17.26 -5.82
CA ALA A 127 -1.67 -18.50 -6.54
C ALA A 127 -3.18 -18.76 -6.45
N ASP A 128 -3.91 -18.32 -7.48
CA ASP A 128 -5.34 -18.55 -7.60
C ASP A 128 -5.56 -20.07 -7.51
N SER A 129 -6.13 -20.49 -6.38
CA SER A 129 -6.64 -21.84 -6.12
C SER A 129 -8.11 -21.93 -6.46
#